data_AF-A0AAW1QRT5-F1
#
_entry.id   AF-A0AAW1QRT5-F1
#
_cell.length_a   1.000
_cell.length_b   1.000
_cell.length_c   1.000
_cell.angle_alpha   90.00
_cell.angle_beta   90.00
_cell.angle_gamma   90.00
#
_symmetry.space_group_name_H-M   'P 1'
#
loop_
_entity.id
_entity.type
_entity.pdbx_description
1 polymer ?
#
loop_
_entity_poly.entity_id
_entity_poly.type
_entity_poly.pdbx_seq_one_letter_code
_entity_poly.pdbx_strand_id
1 'polypeptide(L)'
;MPVLGDPTKLAIQFMFDTSSPCCVSTYVVVTEAQADGCRLSMTKQTPAACIRYEKGLHLKFPPPSADVSHAVLDLSRYDWAELSKANGDTYPLVVRLETITEKGLADGHTLQELQPGGEQKLWVQSQTTFATLVKDEDGSYLGRGLKQKIWVEGVSYELQEIYGIYGGPAWPEGRH
;
A
#
# COMPACT_ATOMS: atom_id res chain seq x y z
N MET A 1 -5.17 8.02 -11.67
CA MET A 1 -5.36 8.55 -13.05
C MET A 1 -6.58 7.90 -13.69
N PRO A 2 -7.48 8.62 -14.37
CA PRO A 2 -8.59 8.01 -15.10
C PRO A 2 -8.09 6.98 -16.13
N VAL A 3 -8.77 5.84 -16.22
CA VAL A 3 -8.48 4.82 -17.24
C VAL A 3 -9.05 5.31 -18.58
N LEU A 4 -8.29 5.12 -19.66
CA LEU A 4 -8.71 5.56 -20.99
C LEU A 4 -10.03 4.89 -21.37
N GLY A 5 -11.02 5.71 -21.73
CA GLY A 5 -12.37 5.24 -22.10
C GLY A 5 -13.31 4.92 -20.93
N ASP A 6 -12.86 5.05 -19.67
CA ASP A 6 -13.71 4.84 -18.50
C ASP A 6 -13.37 5.81 -17.35
N PRO A 7 -14.08 6.96 -17.24
CA PRO A 7 -13.81 7.96 -16.21
C PRO A 7 -14.21 7.53 -14.80
N THR A 8 -14.97 6.43 -14.66
CA THR A 8 -15.33 5.86 -13.35
C THR A 8 -14.22 5.00 -12.78
N LYS A 9 -13.20 4.67 -13.60
CA LYS A 9 -12.08 3.84 -13.19
C LYS A 9 -10.82 4.65 -13.06
N LEU A 10 -10.16 4.54 -11.92
CA LEU A 10 -8.89 5.20 -11.63
C LEU A 10 -7.77 4.16 -11.53
N ALA A 11 -6.76 4.25 -12.38
CA ALA A 11 -5.51 3.53 -12.20
C ALA A 11 -4.78 4.04 -10.95
N ILE A 12 -4.39 3.10 -10.07
CA ILE A 12 -3.58 3.35 -8.88
C ILE A 12 -2.12 3.41 -9.32
N GLN A 13 -1.43 4.50 -8.97
CA GLN A 13 -0.03 4.70 -9.35
C GLN A 13 0.78 5.25 -8.18
N PHE A 14 1.98 4.73 -8.01
CA PHE A 14 2.95 5.20 -7.03
C PHE A 14 4.36 4.73 -7.41
N MET A 15 5.36 5.28 -6.74
CA MET A 15 6.73 4.77 -6.80
C MET A 15 7.13 4.19 -5.45
N PHE A 16 8.01 3.20 -5.48
CA PHE A 16 8.53 2.56 -4.28
C PHE A 16 9.95 2.05 -4.51
N ASP A 17 10.63 1.79 -3.40
CA ASP A 17 11.93 1.13 -3.35
C ASP A 17 11.78 -0.24 -2.70
N THR A 18 12.57 -1.21 -3.15
CA THR A 18 12.66 -2.50 -2.45
C THR A 18 14.06 -3.09 -2.59
N SER A 19 14.61 -3.56 -1.47
CA SER A 19 15.93 -4.22 -1.43
C SER A 19 15.88 -5.71 -1.78
N SER A 20 14.67 -6.29 -1.80
CA SER A 20 14.42 -7.71 -2.09
C SER A 20 13.31 -7.84 -3.14
N PRO A 21 13.29 -8.93 -3.93
CA PRO A 21 12.14 -9.22 -4.78
C PRO A 21 10.85 -9.20 -3.98
N CYS A 22 9.82 -8.54 -4.50
CA CYS A 22 8.58 -8.32 -3.77
C CYS A 22 7.34 -8.59 -4.61
N CYS A 23 6.25 -8.78 -3.89
CA CYS A 23 4.89 -8.87 -4.36
C CYS A 23 4.16 -7.59 -3.98
N VAL A 24 3.55 -6.90 -4.95
CA VAL A 24 2.80 -5.67 -4.71
C VAL A 24 1.33 -5.91 -5.00
N SER A 25 0.48 -5.65 -4.02
CA SER A 25 -0.98 -5.74 -4.11
C SER A 25 -1.64 -4.45 -3.65
N THR A 26 -2.77 -4.12 -4.30
CA THR A 26 -3.58 -2.96 -3.95
C THR A 26 -5.00 -3.40 -3.64
N TYR A 27 -5.63 -2.71 -2.69
CA TYR A 27 -6.95 -3.04 -2.18
C TYR A 27 -7.78 -1.77 -2.00
N VAL A 28 -9.08 -1.87 -2.25
CA VAL A 28 -10.03 -0.77 -2.13
C VAL A 28 -11.10 -1.14 -1.12
N VAL A 29 -11.32 -0.27 -0.13
CA VAL A 29 -12.27 -0.41 0.98
C VAL A 29 -12.17 -1.78 1.64
N VAL A 30 -11.12 -1.96 2.44
CA VAL A 30 -10.81 -3.23 3.11
C VAL A 30 -10.72 -3.07 4.61
N THR A 31 -11.14 -4.11 5.34
CA THR A 31 -11.00 -4.18 6.79
C THR A 31 -9.75 -4.96 7.16
N GLU A 32 -8.92 -4.40 8.02
CA GLU A 32 -7.75 -5.06 8.60
C GLU A 32 -8.15 -5.86 9.85
N ALA A 33 -7.94 -7.18 9.84
CA ALA A 33 -8.05 -8.02 11.01
C ALA A 33 -6.67 -8.16 11.66
N GLN A 34 -6.31 -7.21 12.53
CA GLN A 34 -4.96 -7.15 13.13
C GLN A 34 -4.61 -8.42 13.92
N ALA A 35 -5.57 -8.98 14.65
CA ALA A 35 -5.37 -10.22 15.42
C ALA A 35 -5.12 -11.46 14.55
N ASP A 36 -5.52 -11.41 13.27
CA ASP A 36 -5.40 -12.51 12.31
C ASP A 36 -4.23 -12.24 11.35
N GLY A 37 -3.04 -11.97 11.90
CA GLY A 37 -1.83 -11.68 11.12
C GLY A 37 -2.01 -10.54 10.12
N CYS A 38 -2.74 -9.50 10.50
CA CYS A 38 -3.07 -8.34 9.65
C CYS A 38 -3.70 -8.75 8.30
N ARG A 39 -4.54 -9.81 8.30
CA ARG A 39 -5.35 -10.21 7.15
C ARG A 39 -6.24 -9.05 6.70
N LEU A 40 -6.33 -8.85 5.39
CA LEU A 40 -7.26 -7.89 4.80
C LEU A 40 -8.51 -8.63 4.36
N SER A 41 -9.68 -8.05 4.60
CA SER A 41 -10.97 -8.58 4.14
C SER A 41 -11.61 -7.58 3.18
N MET A 42 -11.83 -8.00 1.93
CA MET A 42 -12.39 -7.16 0.88
C MET A 42 -13.90 -7.16 0.94
N THR A 43 -14.51 -6.01 0.66
CA THR A 43 -15.96 -5.86 0.75
C THR A 43 -16.66 -5.86 -0.61
N LYS A 44 -16.10 -5.20 -1.63
CA LYS A 44 -16.82 -4.97 -2.92
C LYS A 44 -16.01 -5.21 -4.19
N GLN A 45 -14.69 -5.28 -4.10
CA GLN A 45 -13.81 -5.54 -5.24
C GLN A 45 -12.82 -6.64 -4.88
N THR A 46 -12.65 -7.59 -5.81
CA THR A 46 -11.63 -8.62 -5.69
C THR A 46 -10.25 -7.96 -5.72
N PRO A 47 -9.30 -8.41 -4.88
CA PRO A 47 -7.97 -7.85 -4.87
C PRO A 47 -7.29 -8.10 -6.22
N ALA A 48 -6.41 -7.18 -6.62
CA ALA A 48 -5.54 -7.43 -7.75
C ALA A 48 -4.67 -8.66 -7.50
N ALA A 49 -4.42 -9.43 -8.56
CA ALA A 49 -3.32 -10.36 -8.54
C ALA A 49 -2.04 -9.61 -8.15
N CYS A 50 -1.25 -10.23 -7.29
CA CYS A 50 0.05 -9.72 -6.92
C CYS A 50 0.91 -9.46 -8.16
N ILE A 51 1.44 -8.24 -8.29
CA ILE A 51 2.43 -7.91 -9.31
C ILE A 51 3.82 -8.05 -8.70
N ARG A 52 4.66 -8.86 -9.34
CA ARG A 52 6.01 -9.15 -8.86
C ARG A 52 7.02 -8.16 -9.41
N TYR A 53 7.96 -7.79 -8.55
CA TYR A 53 9.06 -6.91 -8.88
C TYR A 53 10.37 -7.51 -8.40
N GLU A 54 11.42 -7.31 -9.18
CA GLU A 54 12.80 -7.46 -8.71
C GLU A 54 13.19 -6.29 -7.81
N LYS A 55 14.27 -6.46 -7.05
CA LYS A 55 14.82 -5.37 -6.23
C LYS A 55 15.24 -4.17 -7.08
N GLY A 56 15.02 -2.97 -6.57
CA GLY A 56 15.31 -1.75 -7.29
C GLY A 56 14.86 -0.49 -6.55
N LEU A 57 15.27 0.65 -7.10
CA LEU A 57 14.89 1.97 -6.62
C LEU A 57 13.97 2.64 -7.64
N HIS A 58 13.06 3.50 -7.17
CA HIS A 58 12.11 4.26 -7.98
C HIS A 58 11.27 3.38 -8.91
N LEU A 59 10.92 2.18 -8.45
CA LEU A 59 10.07 1.26 -9.18
C LEU A 59 8.67 1.85 -9.30
N LYS A 60 8.08 1.79 -10.50
CA LYS A 60 6.75 2.32 -10.78
C LYS A 60 5.70 1.23 -10.67
N PHE A 61 4.63 1.53 -9.95
CA PHE A 61 3.43 0.72 -9.93
C PHE A 61 2.31 1.37 -10.74
N PRO A 62 1.60 0.60 -11.58
CA PRO A 62 2.00 -0.71 -12.10
C PRO A 62 3.20 -0.58 -13.08
N PRO A 63 3.90 -1.67 -13.45
CA PRO A 63 4.95 -1.60 -14.44
C PRO A 63 4.32 -1.46 -15.85
N PRO A 64 5.02 -0.85 -16.83
CA PRO A 64 4.45 -0.59 -18.16
C PRO A 64 3.93 -1.82 -18.90
N SER A 65 4.43 -3.01 -18.57
CA SER A 65 4.11 -4.28 -19.22
C SER A 65 2.96 -5.06 -18.56
N ALA A 66 2.42 -4.61 -17.43
CA ALA A 66 1.38 -5.36 -16.73
C ALA A 66 -0.01 -5.16 -17.37
N ASP A 67 -0.81 -6.23 -17.33
CA ASP A 67 -2.28 -6.11 -17.42
C ASP A 67 -2.78 -5.57 -16.07
N VAL A 68 -3.25 -4.33 -16.09
CA VAL A 68 -3.56 -3.55 -14.89
C VAL A 68 -5.05 -3.42 -14.66
N SER A 69 -5.86 -4.21 -15.35
CA SER A 69 -7.33 -4.24 -15.19
C SER A 69 -7.77 -4.38 -13.72
N HIS A 70 -6.92 -4.97 -12.86
CA HIS A 70 -7.16 -5.09 -11.42
C HIS A 70 -6.44 -4.06 -10.53
N ALA A 71 -5.47 -3.30 -11.04
CA ALA A 71 -4.82 -2.18 -10.33
C ALA A 71 -5.63 -0.88 -10.47
N VAL A 72 -6.96 -1.02 -10.51
CA VAL A 72 -7.92 0.03 -10.80
C VAL A 72 -8.90 0.14 -9.65
N LEU A 73 -9.15 1.35 -9.21
CA LEU A 73 -10.23 1.71 -8.31
C LEU A 73 -11.47 2.07 -9.15
N ASP A 74 -12.53 1.29 -9.03
CA ASP A 74 -13.81 1.55 -9.69
C ASP A 74 -14.71 2.42 -8.77
N LEU A 75 -14.77 3.72 -9.07
CA LEU A 75 -15.53 4.71 -8.32
C LEU A 75 -17.03 4.39 -8.28
N SER A 76 -17.56 3.66 -9.26
CA SER A 76 -18.99 3.34 -9.32
C SER A 76 -19.44 2.34 -8.24
N ARG A 77 -18.49 1.64 -7.59
CA ARG A 77 -18.76 0.63 -6.56
C ARG A 77 -18.85 1.19 -5.14
N TYR A 78 -18.44 2.45 -4.94
CA TYR A 78 -18.24 3.01 -3.60
C TYR A 78 -18.85 4.41 -3.49
N ASP A 79 -19.40 4.70 -2.32
CA ASP A 79 -19.76 6.06 -1.98
C ASP A 79 -18.50 6.87 -1.64
N TRP A 80 -18.54 8.19 -1.87
CA TRP A 80 -17.40 9.06 -1.56
C TRP A 80 -16.98 8.99 -0.08
N ALA A 81 -17.92 8.78 0.84
CA ALA A 81 -17.62 8.62 2.26
C ALA A 81 -16.73 7.40 2.53
N GLU A 82 -16.94 6.30 1.82
CA GLU A 82 -16.12 5.08 1.91
C GLU A 82 -14.73 5.27 1.32
N LEU A 83 -14.59 6.18 0.35
CA LEU A 83 -13.32 6.46 -0.32
C LEU A 83 -12.47 7.53 0.39
N SER A 84 -13.12 8.49 1.04
CA SER A 84 -12.47 9.70 1.58
C SER A 84 -12.07 9.59 3.05
N LYS A 85 -12.60 8.61 3.79
CA LYS A 85 -12.36 8.48 5.23
C LYS A 85 -12.27 7.02 5.66
N ALA A 86 -11.32 6.72 6.54
CA ALA A 86 -11.29 5.44 7.25
C ALA A 86 -12.38 5.37 8.32
N ASN A 87 -12.86 4.16 8.60
CA ASN A 87 -13.86 3.91 9.62
C ASN A 87 -13.47 2.68 10.45
N GLY A 88 -13.00 2.91 11.67
CA GLY A 88 -12.40 1.85 12.49
C GLY A 88 -11.19 1.24 11.76
N ASP A 89 -11.23 -0.08 11.58
CA ASP A 89 -10.20 -0.84 10.87
C ASP A 89 -10.48 -0.99 9.36
N THR A 90 -11.48 -0.27 8.83
CA THR A 90 -11.78 -0.22 7.40
C THR A 90 -11.09 0.97 6.74
N TYR A 91 -10.30 0.70 5.71
CA TYR A 91 -9.46 1.67 5.02
C TYR A 91 -9.80 1.77 3.53
N PRO A 92 -9.91 2.99 2.98
CA PRO A 92 -10.31 3.19 1.58
C PRO A 92 -9.33 2.63 0.55
N LEU A 93 -8.04 2.82 0.76
CA LEU A 93 -6.99 2.37 -0.13
C LEU A 93 -5.87 1.75 0.70
N VAL A 94 -5.47 0.54 0.35
CA VAL A 94 -4.34 -0.14 0.98
C VAL A 94 -3.39 -0.62 -0.10
N VAL A 95 -2.10 -0.38 0.12
CA VAL A 95 -1.02 -0.92 -0.70
C VAL A 95 -0.18 -1.81 0.20
N ARG A 96 0.05 -3.05 -0.21
CA ARG A 96 0.88 -4.01 0.53
C ARG A 96 2.02 -4.50 -0.37
N LEU A 97 3.23 -4.39 0.15
CA LEU A 97 4.45 -4.89 -0.44
C LEU A 97 4.95 -6.03 0.44
N GLU A 98 4.98 -7.25 -0.09
CA GLU A 98 5.39 -8.46 0.61
C GLU A 98 6.68 -9.03 0.01
N THR A 99 7.61 -9.41 0.88
CA THR A 99 8.86 -10.10 0.56
C THR A 99 8.94 -11.39 1.36
N ILE A 100 9.80 -12.31 0.91
CA ILE A 100 10.14 -13.52 1.67
C ILE A 100 11.40 -13.21 2.49
N THR A 101 11.36 -13.51 3.77
CA THR A 101 12.52 -13.42 4.67
C THR A 101 13.63 -14.38 4.24
N GLU A 102 14.88 -14.13 4.64
CA GLU A 102 16.01 -15.02 4.33
C GLU A 102 15.77 -16.44 4.85
N LYS A 103 15.22 -16.57 6.07
CA LYS A 103 14.83 -17.85 6.64
C LYS A 103 13.72 -18.51 5.82
N GLY A 104 12.71 -17.75 5.41
CA GLY A 104 11.65 -18.24 4.53
C GLY A 104 12.19 -18.83 3.23
N LEU A 105 13.15 -18.15 2.60
CA LEU A 105 13.82 -18.63 1.39
C LEU A 105 14.63 -19.91 1.66
N ALA A 106 15.34 -19.99 2.80
CA ALA A 106 16.07 -21.19 3.20
C ALA A 106 15.15 -22.39 3.45
N ASP A 107 13.94 -22.14 3.95
CA ASP A 107 12.87 -23.13 4.17
C ASP A 107 12.10 -23.46 2.88
N GLY A 108 12.46 -22.85 1.75
CA GLY A 108 11.88 -23.10 0.43
C GLY A 108 10.62 -22.31 0.10
N HIS A 109 10.23 -21.34 0.94
CA HIS A 109 9.10 -20.48 0.67
C HIS A 109 9.37 -19.51 -0.47
N THR A 110 8.32 -19.18 -1.20
CA THR A 110 8.37 -18.36 -2.40
C THR A 110 7.25 -17.33 -2.43
N LEU A 111 7.44 -16.27 -3.20
CA LEU A 111 6.39 -15.28 -3.42
C LEU A 111 5.13 -15.90 -4.08
N GLN A 112 5.20 -17.10 -4.71
CA GLN A 112 4.05 -17.80 -5.31
C GLN A 112 3.04 -18.29 -4.27
N GLU A 113 3.47 -18.49 -3.02
CA GLU A 113 2.59 -18.95 -1.94
C GLU A 113 1.73 -17.83 -1.34
N LEU A 114 2.06 -16.57 -1.64
CA LEU A 114 1.33 -15.41 -1.13
C LEU A 114 -0.08 -15.35 -1.72
N GLN A 115 -1.06 -15.19 -0.83
CA GLN A 115 -2.45 -14.98 -1.19
C GLN A 115 -2.79 -13.51 -0.97
N PRO A 116 -3.31 -12.78 -1.99
CA PRO A 116 -3.67 -11.37 -1.83
C PRO A 116 -4.62 -11.16 -0.64
N GLY A 117 -4.16 -10.40 0.34
CA GLY A 117 -4.93 -10.04 1.53
C GLY A 117 -4.99 -11.13 2.59
N GLY A 118 -4.32 -12.28 2.39
CA GLY A 118 -4.22 -13.35 3.37
C GLY A 118 -3.54 -12.92 4.67
N GLU A 119 -3.60 -13.82 5.64
CA GLU A 119 -2.83 -13.70 6.89
C GLU A 119 -1.33 -13.68 6.57
N GLN A 120 -0.61 -12.73 7.15
CA GLN A 120 0.83 -12.64 7.00
C GLN A 120 1.53 -13.70 7.84
N LYS A 121 2.46 -14.42 7.21
CA LYS A 121 3.17 -15.54 7.85
C LYS A 121 4.48 -15.09 8.47
N LEU A 122 5.07 -15.92 9.33
CA LEU A 122 6.36 -15.65 9.98
C LEU A 122 7.51 -15.49 8.96
N TRP A 123 7.42 -16.18 7.83
CA TRP A 123 8.41 -16.14 6.75
C TRP A 123 8.21 -14.97 5.77
N VAL A 124 7.18 -14.15 5.97
CA VAL A 124 6.90 -12.94 5.20
C VAL A 124 7.44 -11.72 5.95
N GLN A 125 8.01 -10.79 5.20
CA GLN A 125 8.18 -9.41 5.64
C GLN A 125 7.33 -8.51 4.75
N SER A 126 6.67 -7.50 5.33
CA SER A 126 5.88 -6.59 4.52
C SER A 126 5.93 -5.14 4.99
N GLN A 127 5.61 -4.25 4.06
CA GLN A 127 5.19 -2.89 4.34
C GLN A 127 3.77 -2.72 3.81
N THR A 128 2.85 -2.30 4.67
CA THR A 128 1.47 -1.98 4.31
C THR A 128 1.23 -0.49 4.53
N THR A 129 0.87 0.23 3.47
CA THR A 129 0.49 1.64 3.50
C THR A 129 -1.02 1.76 3.40
N PHE A 130 -1.63 2.47 4.35
CA PHE A 130 -3.06 2.74 4.40
C PHE A 130 -3.30 4.20 4.00
N ALA A 131 -4.31 4.45 3.18
CA ALA A 131 -4.58 5.76 2.62
C ALA A 131 -6.08 6.01 2.41
N THR A 132 -6.43 7.30 2.29
CA THR A 132 -7.73 7.78 1.81
C THR A 132 -7.59 8.41 0.44
N LEU A 133 -8.67 8.42 -0.33
CA LEU A 133 -8.75 9.20 -1.56
C LEU A 133 -9.08 10.67 -1.26
N VAL A 134 -8.35 11.58 -1.89
CA VAL A 134 -8.60 13.02 -1.87
C VAL A 134 -8.91 13.45 -3.29
N LYS A 135 -9.92 14.29 -3.46
CA LYS A 135 -10.24 14.91 -4.74
C LYS A 135 -9.66 16.32 -4.71
N ASP A 136 -8.82 16.63 -5.68
CA ASP A 136 -8.22 17.95 -5.84
C ASP A 136 -9.19 18.90 -6.57
N GLU A 137 -8.90 20.21 -6.53
CA GLU A 137 -9.74 21.26 -7.11
C GLU A 137 -9.88 21.11 -8.64
N ASP A 138 -8.83 20.59 -9.29
CA ASP A 138 -8.82 20.30 -10.73
C ASP A 138 -9.61 19.02 -11.10
N GLY A 139 -10.18 18.34 -10.10
CA GLY A 139 -10.95 17.11 -10.27
C GLY A 139 -10.11 15.83 -10.32
N SER A 140 -8.78 15.93 -10.20
CA SER A 140 -7.89 14.79 -10.06
C SER A 140 -8.03 14.14 -8.68
N TYR A 141 -7.48 12.92 -8.55
CA TYR A 141 -7.55 12.15 -7.31
C TYR A 141 -6.17 11.78 -6.83
N LEU A 142 -5.92 11.99 -5.54
CA LEU A 142 -4.66 11.68 -4.85
C LEU A 142 -4.91 10.74 -3.68
N GLY A 143 -3.97 9.83 -3.43
CA GLY A 143 -3.94 9.04 -2.20
C GLY A 143 -3.23 9.83 -1.10
N ARG A 144 -3.88 10.01 0.05
CA ARG A 144 -3.26 10.58 1.25
C ARG A 144 -3.02 9.47 2.27
N GLY A 145 -1.77 9.28 2.66
CA GLY A 145 -1.38 8.33 3.70
C GLY A 145 -2.09 8.61 5.03
N LEU A 146 -2.50 7.55 5.70
CA LEU A 146 -3.07 7.56 7.04
C LEU A 146 -2.11 6.99 8.07
N LYS A 147 -1.49 5.86 7.72
CA LYS A 147 -0.49 5.16 8.52
C LYS A 147 0.28 4.21 7.62
N GLN A 148 1.45 3.80 8.08
CA GLN A 148 2.21 2.70 7.49
C GLN A 148 2.52 1.67 8.57
N LYS A 149 2.42 0.39 8.22
CA LYS A 149 2.77 -0.72 9.11
C LYS A 149 3.83 -1.58 8.45
N ILE A 150 4.74 -2.12 9.25
CA ILE A 150 5.60 -3.22 8.83
C ILE A 150 5.19 -4.50 9.53
N TRP A 151 5.42 -5.63 8.88
CA TRP A 151 5.30 -6.96 9.46
C TRP A 151 6.65 -7.63 9.41
N VAL A 152 7.16 -8.05 10.57
CA VAL A 152 8.45 -8.72 10.70
C VAL A 152 8.31 -9.81 11.75
N GLU A 153 8.66 -11.05 11.38
CA GLU A 153 8.71 -12.20 12.29
C GLU A 153 7.44 -12.41 13.13
N GLY A 154 6.27 -12.20 12.54
CA GLY A 154 4.99 -12.41 13.24
C GLY A 154 4.45 -11.21 13.99
N VAL A 155 5.18 -10.09 13.99
CA VAL A 155 4.81 -8.89 14.73
C VAL A 155 4.55 -7.75 13.77
N SER A 156 3.46 -7.02 14.00
CA SER A 156 3.13 -5.82 13.26
C SER A 156 3.51 -4.57 14.04
N TYR A 157 4.26 -3.67 13.40
CA TYR A 157 4.67 -2.39 13.94
C TYR A 157 4.08 -1.27 13.10
N GLU A 158 3.46 -0.29 13.74
CA GLU A 158 3.07 0.95 13.07
C GLU A 158 4.28 1.88 13.02
N LEU A 159 4.60 2.35 11.81
CA LEU A 159 5.64 3.35 11.59
C LEU A 159 5.07 4.71 12.00
N GLN A 160 5.65 5.28 13.05
CA GLN A 160 5.40 6.67 13.40
C GLN A 160 6.05 7.54 12.31
N GLU A 161 5.28 8.43 11.69
CA GLU A 161 5.84 9.42 10.79
C GLU A 161 6.87 10.25 11.58
N ILE A 162 8.14 10.19 11.19
CA ILE A 162 9.19 11.02 11.77
C ILE A 162 9.05 12.47 11.28
N TYR A 163 7.95 13.12 11.65
CA TYR A 163 7.87 14.58 11.57
C TYR A 163 8.86 15.17 12.59
N GLY A 164 10.13 15.31 12.17
CA GLY A 164 11.19 15.80 13.04
C GLY A 164 12.62 15.89 12.49
N ILE A 165 12.88 15.68 11.19
CA ILE A 165 14.21 15.95 10.59
C ILE A 165 14.22 17.09 9.56
N TYR A 166 13.19 17.95 9.56
CA TYR A 166 13.47 19.35 9.19
C TYR A 166 14.09 20.01 10.42
N GLY A 167 15.36 20.37 10.28
CA GLY A 167 16.21 20.86 11.37
C GLY A 167 15.56 21.93 12.22
N GLY A 168 15.82 21.82 13.52
CA GLY A 168 15.38 22.74 14.57
C GLY A 168 15.95 24.18 14.44
N PRO A 169 15.81 24.96 15.52
CA PRO A 169 15.60 26.41 15.48
C PRO A 169 16.79 27.20 14.94
N ALA A 170 16.48 28.35 14.34
CA ALA A 170 17.42 29.38 13.93
C ALA A 170 18.48 29.63 15.01
N TRP A 171 19.75 29.48 14.63
CA TRP A 171 20.86 29.99 15.42
C TRP A 171 20.73 31.52 15.54
N PRO A 172 20.89 32.10 16.75
CA PRO A 172 20.91 33.54 16.90
C PRO A 172 22.28 34.06 16.46
N GLU A 173 22.37 34.69 15.29
CA GLU A 173 23.56 35.49 14.97
C GLU A 173 23.50 36.80 15.74
N GLY A 174 24.41 36.90 16.71
CA GLY A 174 24.67 38.10 17.48
C GLY A 174 25.33 39.18 16.64
N ARG A 175 24.99 40.42 17.03
CA ARG A 175 25.79 41.66 16.96
C ARG A 175 27.23 41.52 16.45
N HIS A 176 27.57 42.35 15.46
CA HIS A 176 28.65 43.33 15.56
C HIS A 176 28.30 44.58 14.75
#